data_AF-S5RDM0-F1
#
_entry.id   AF-S5RDM0-F1
#
_cell.length_a   1.000
_cell.length_b   1.000
_cell.length_c   1.000
_cell.angle_alpha   90.00
_cell.angle_beta   90.00
_cell.angle_gamma   90.00
#
_symmetry.space_group_name_H-M   'P 1'
#
loop_
_entity.id
_entity.type
_entity.pdbx_description
1 polymer ?
#
loop_
_entity_poly.entity_id
_entity_poly.type
_entity_poly.pdbx_seq_one_letter_code
_entity_poly.pdbx_strand_id
1 'polypeptide(L)'
;RPIIQIDGGKLMSSDINELYRRVIYRNNTLIDLLTTSRSTPGELVMCQEKLVQEAVDTLLDNGIRGQPRRDGHNKVYKSFSDVIEGKEGRFRETLLGKRVDYSGRSVIVVGPLLSLHRCGLPREIAIELFQPFVIRGLIRQHLASNIGVAKSKIREKEAIVWEILQEVMQGHPVLLIRAPTLQRLGIQAF
;
A
#
# COMPACT_ATOMS: atom_id res chain seq x y z
N ARG A 1 -3.21 7.39 10.65
CA ARG A 1 -4.07 6.43 11.39
C ARG A 1 -5.52 6.73 11.02
N PRO A 2 -5.93 6.39 9.78
CA PRO A 2 -7.21 6.85 9.25
C PRO A 2 -8.39 6.18 9.93
N ILE A 3 -9.52 6.86 9.92
CA ILE A 3 -10.85 6.31 10.19
C ILE A 3 -11.60 6.40 8.87
N ILE A 4 -12.05 5.27 8.36
CA ILE A 4 -12.65 5.15 7.03
C ILE A 4 -14.05 4.58 7.21
N GLN A 5 -15.04 5.23 6.63
CA GLN A 5 -16.38 4.68 6.52
C GLN A 5 -16.44 3.74 5.32
N ILE A 6 -16.87 2.51 5.55
CA ILE A 6 -17.08 1.50 4.51
C ILE A 6 -18.57 1.46 4.17
N ASP A 7 -18.86 1.06 2.93
CA ASP A 7 -20.22 0.77 2.46
C ASP A 7 -20.99 -0.06 3.49
N GLY A 8 -22.23 0.36 3.77
CA GLY A 8 -23.05 -0.19 4.87
C GLY A 8 -22.90 0.54 6.21
N GLY A 9 -22.23 1.70 6.24
CA GLY A 9 -22.18 2.57 7.42
C GLY A 9 -21.21 2.13 8.52
N LYS A 10 -20.45 1.06 8.29
CA LYS A 10 -19.46 0.54 9.24
C LYS A 10 -18.21 1.42 9.21
N LEU A 11 -17.79 1.89 10.39
CA LEU A 11 -16.52 2.59 10.55
C LEU A 11 -15.39 1.57 10.77
N MET A 12 -14.33 1.69 10.00
CA MET A 12 -13.07 0.99 10.25
C MET A 12 -12.02 1.98 10.72
N SER A 13 -11.34 1.61 11.82
CA SER A 13 -10.32 2.42 12.46
C SER A 13 -9.05 1.59 12.62
N SER A 14 -7.91 2.27 12.62
CA SER A 14 -6.62 1.65 12.93
C SER A 14 -6.57 1.23 14.41
N ASP A 15 -6.01 0.04 14.69
CA ASP A 15 -5.77 -0.47 16.05
C ASP A 15 -5.06 0.57 16.93
N ILE A 16 -4.16 1.38 16.35
CA ILE A 16 -3.44 2.43 17.07
C ILE A 16 -4.39 3.50 17.64
N ASN A 17 -5.50 3.81 16.96
CA ASN A 17 -6.48 4.79 17.47
C ASN A 17 -7.15 4.29 18.76
N GLU A 18 -7.41 2.99 18.86
CA GLU A 18 -7.97 2.37 20.06
C GLU A 18 -6.96 2.39 21.22
N LEU A 19 -5.69 2.13 20.93
CA LEU A 19 -4.60 2.25 21.91
C LEU A 19 -4.44 3.70 22.41
N TYR A 20 -4.50 4.69 21.52
CA TYR A 20 -4.49 6.11 21.93
C TYR A 20 -5.70 6.49 22.78
N ARG A 21 -6.91 6.06 22.38
CA ARG A 21 -8.14 6.31 23.14
C ARG A 21 -8.00 5.83 24.58
N ARG A 22 -7.36 4.66 24.77
CA ARG A 22 -7.10 4.10 26.08
C ARG A 22 -6.11 4.93 26.91
N VAL A 23 -5.01 5.37 26.30
CA VAL A 23 -4.03 6.24 26.98
C VAL A 23 -4.71 7.54 27.43
N ILE A 24 -5.45 8.20 26.54
CA ILE A 24 -6.17 9.44 26.83
C ILE A 24 -7.18 9.22 27.96
N TYR A 25 -7.97 8.16 27.90
CA TYR A 25 -8.97 7.84 28.93
C TYR A 25 -8.32 7.63 30.31
N ARG A 26 -7.24 6.86 30.39
CA ARG A 26 -6.52 6.62 31.65
C ARG A 26 -5.87 7.88 32.20
N ASN A 27 -5.28 8.69 31.32
CA ASN A 27 -4.68 9.97 31.70
C ASN A 27 -5.73 10.95 32.25
N ASN A 28 -6.88 11.09 31.58
CA ASN A 28 -7.95 11.96 32.05
C ASN A 28 -8.52 11.46 33.38
N THR A 29 -8.69 10.14 33.55
CA THR A 29 -9.12 9.56 34.82
C THR A 29 -8.15 9.87 35.97
N LEU A 30 -6.84 9.84 35.71
CA LEU A 30 -5.82 10.23 36.69
C LEU A 30 -5.90 11.72 37.02
N ILE A 31 -6.04 12.60 36.01
CA ILE A 31 -6.19 14.05 36.21
C ILE A 31 -7.44 14.36 37.04
N ASP A 32 -8.57 13.73 36.73
CA ASP A 32 -9.84 13.93 37.43
C ASP A 32 -9.71 13.50 38.91
N LEU A 33 -9.02 12.38 39.17
CA LEU A 33 -8.75 11.88 40.52
C LEU A 33 -7.82 12.79 41.34
N LEU A 34 -6.84 13.42 40.69
CA LEU A 34 -5.94 14.39 41.33
C LEU A 34 -6.61 15.74 41.61
N THR A 35 -7.55 16.16 40.76
CA THR A 35 -8.24 17.45 40.87
C THR A 35 -9.46 17.41 41.80
N THR A 36 -10.20 16.30 41.82
CA THR A 36 -11.45 16.17 42.57
C THR A 36 -11.22 15.87 44.06
N SER A 37 -10.14 15.19 44.40
CA SER A 37 -9.95 14.65 45.75
C SER A 37 -8.71 15.24 46.44
N ARG A 38 -8.96 16.16 47.39
CA ARG A 38 -7.94 16.86 48.21
C ARG A 38 -7.17 15.92 49.15
N SER A 39 -7.64 14.69 49.34
CA SER A 39 -7.11 13.68 50.25
C SER A 39 -7.10 12.28 49.59
N THR A 40 -6.71 12.18 48.33
CA THR A 40 -6.60 10.88 47.66
C THR A 40 -5.47 10.06 48.30
N PRO A 41 -5.71 8.80 48.71
CA PRO A 41 -4.65 7.93 49.20
C PRO A 41 -3.57 7.74 48.13
N GLY A 42 -2.30 7.86 48.52
CA GLY A 42 -1.16 7.72 47.59
C GLY A 42 -1.17 6.38 46.84
N GLU A 43 -1.60 5.30 47.50
CA GLU A 43 -1.73 3.97 46.89
C GLU A 43 -2.69 3.95 45.68
N LEU A 44 -3.79 4.71 45.75
CA LEU A 44 -4.76 4.80 44.67
C LEU A 44 -4.18 5.57 43.48
N VAL A 45 -3.39 6.62 43.74
CA VAL A 45 -2.67 7.37 42.71
C VAL A 45 -1.67 6.46 42.01
N MET A 46 -0.84 5.75 42.77
CA MET A 46 0.14 4.78 42.24
C MET A 46 -0.52 3.70 41.36
N CYS A 47 -1.71 3.24 41.74
CA CYS A 47 -2.47 2.28 40.95
C CYS A 47 -2.91 2.86 39.59
N GLN A 48 -3.41 4.11 39.57
CA GLN A 48 -3.80 4.77 38.32
C GLN A 48 -2.59 5.09 37.44
N GLU A 49 -1.48 5.55 38.01
CA GLU A 49 -0.22 5.78 37.29
C GLU A 49 0.26 4.49 36.60
N LYS A 50 0.19 3.35 37.30
CA LYS A 50 0.52 2.04 36.71
C LYS A 50 -0.37 1.71 35.51
N LEU A 51 -1.67 2.01 35.58
CA LEU A 51 -2.59 1.77 34.45
C LEU A 51 -2.31 2.68 33.25
N VAL A 52 -1.86 3.92 33.49
CA VAL A 52 -1.40 4.82 32.42
C VAL A 52 -0.12 4.26 31.80
N GLN A 53 0.86 3.84 32.61
CA GLN A 53 2.10 3.23 32.13
C GLN A 53 1.81 2.00 31.28
N GLU A 54 0.95 1.09 31.73
CA GLU A 54 0.55 -0.09 30.96
C GLU A 54 -0.12 0.28 29.63
N ALA A 55 -0.93 1.34 29.60
CA ALA A 55 -1.57 1.82 28.36
C ALA A 55 -0.54 2.38 27.37
N VAL A 56 0.46 3.13 27.85
CA VAL A 56 1.56 3.64 27.03
C VAL A 56 2.45 2.52 26.53
N ASP A 57 2.80 1.56 27.39
CA ASP A 57 3.58 0.38 27.01
C ASP A 57 2.86 -0.42 25.91
N THR A 58 1.56 -0.66 26.07
CA THR A 58 0.74 -1.34 25.05
C THR A 58 0.71 -0.57 23.72
N LEU A 59 0.70 0.77 23.76
CA LEU A 59 0.70 1.62 22.56
C LEU A 59 2.03 1.50 21.80
N LEU A 60 3.15 1.49 22.51
CA LEU A 60 4.49 1.38 21.92
C LEU A 60 4.76 -0.06 21.46
N ASP A 61 4.65 -1.02 22.37
CA ASP A 61 4.97 -2.43 22.15
C ASP A 61 3.95 -3.33 22.87
N ASN A 62 2.97 -3.84 22.12
CA ASN A 62 1.90 -4.66 22.66
C ASN A 62 2.36 -6.11 22.87
N GLY A 63 3.03 -6.34 23.99
CA GLY A 63 3.51 -7.67 24.39
C GLY A 63 4.73 -7.63 25.30
N ILE A 64 5.41 -6.48 25.39
CA ILE A 64 6.64 -6.32 26.17
C ILE A 64 6.51 -6.67 27.65
N ARG A 65 5.32 -6.50 28.25
CA ARG A 65 5.04 -6.80 29.67
C ARG A 65 4.14 -8.02 29.91
N GLY A 66 4.03 -8.93 28.95
CA GLY A 66 3.30 -10.19 29.12
C GLY A 66 2.17 -10.38 28.11
N GLN A 67 0.95 -10.69 28.58
CA GLN A 67 -0.15 -11.00 27.67
C GLN A 67 -0.55 -9.78 26.83
N PRO A 68 -0.50 -9.89 25.49
CA PRO A 68 -0.83 -8.78 24.62
C PRO A 68 -2.32 -8.47 24.70
N ARG A 69 -2.66 -7.18 24.62
CA ARG A 69 -4.05 -6.74 24.62
C ARG A 69 -4.72 -7.10 23.31
N ARG A 70 -5.99 -7.51 23.44
CA ARG A 70 -6.83 -7.98 22.36
C ARG A 70 -8.13 -7.20 22.31
N ASP A 71 -8.74 -7.19 21.13
CA ASP A 71 -10.08 -6.66 20.92
C ASP A 71 -11.18 -7.64 21.39
N GLY A 72 -12.45 -7.24 21.23
CA GLY A 72 -13.60 -8.09 21.56
C GLY A 72 -13.74 -9.36 20.71
N HIS A 73 -12.97 -9.47 19.62
CA HIS A 73 -12.91 -10.65 18.75
C HIS A 73 -11.63 -11.46 18.97
N ASN A 74 -10.93 -11.24 20.10
CA ASN A 74 -9.69 -11.92 20.47
C ASN A 74 -8.53 -11.69 19.49
N LYS A 75 -8.59 -10.65 18.65
CA LYS A 75 -7.49 -10.21 17.79
C LYS A 75 -6.57 -9.29 18.58
N VAL A 76 -5.26 -9.57 18.51
CA VAL A 76 -4.23 -8.72 19.13
C VAL A 76 -4.17 -7.36 18.41
N TYR A 77 -4.19 -6.27 19.17
CA TYR A 77 -4.00 -4.93 18.60
C TYR A 77 -2.57 -4.74 18.11
N LYS A 78 -2.39 -4.22 16.89
CA LYS A 78 -1.05 -3.85 16.38
C LYS A 78 -0.57 -2.54 17.05
N SER A 79 0.58 -2.59 17.73
CA SER A 79 1.25 -1.42 18.33
C SER A 79 2.13 -0.67 17.33
N PHE A 80 2.85 0.37 17.79
CA PHE A 80 3.85 1.04 16.94
C PHE A 80 4.99 0.13 16.50
N SER A 81 5.55 -0.68 17.40
CA SER A 81 6.57 -1.67 17.06
C SER A 81 6.09 -2.64 15.98
N ASP A 82 4.86 -3.18 16.12
CA ASP A 82 4.28 -4.11 15.13
C ASP A 82 4.08 -3.49 13.74
N VAL A 83 3.84 -2.18 13.68
CA VAL A 83 3.72 -1.47 12.40
C VAL A 83 5.07 -1.37 11.70
N ILE A 84 6.16 -1.34 12.44
CA ILE A 84 7.51 -1.16 11.91
C ILE A 84 8.14 -2.52 11.58
N GLU A 85 7.98 -3.49 12.48
CA GLU A 85 8.64 -4.78 12.45
C GLU A 85 7.86 -5.87 11.70
N GLY A 86 8.53 -7.00 11.43
CA GLY A 86 7.91 -8.16 10.80
C GLY A 86 7.78 -8.04 9.27
N LYS A 87 7.20 -9.08 8.65
CA LYS A 87 7.05 -9.18 7.19
C LYS A 87 6.06 -8.16 6.62
N GLU A 88 4.98 -7.90 7.36
CA GLU A 88 3.97 -6.86 7.08
C GLU A 88 4.36 -5.50 7.68
N GLY A 89 5.57 -5.38 8.23
CA GLY A 89 6.07 -4.13 8.77
C GLY A 89 6.44 -3.14 7.67
N ARG A 90 6.42 -1.85 8.02
CA ARG A 90 6.70 -0.74 7.10
C ARG A 90 8.02 -0.90 6.35
N PHE A 91 9.08 -1.36 7.00
CA PHE A 91 10.38 -1.52 6.35
C PHE A 91 10.34 -2.54 5.21
N ARG A 92 9.76 -3.72 5.46
CA ARG A 92 9.77 -4.81 4.48
C ARG A 92 8.69 -4.64 3.41
N GLU A 93 7.49 -4.23 3.80
CA GLU A 93 6.35 -4.17 2.90
C GLU A 93 6.28 -2.85 2.11
N THR A 94 6.69 -1.73 2.71
CA THR A 94 6.52 -0.38 2.09
C THR A 94 7.82 0.26 1.65
N LEU A 95 8.95 0.00 2.32
CA LEU A 95 10.23 0.64 1.97
C LEU A 95 11.02 -0.20 0.96
N LEU A 96 11.23 -1.49 1.24
CA LEU A 96 12.00 -2.38 0.36
C LEU A 96 11.20 -2.89 -0.85
N GLY A 97 9.92 -3.19 -0.66
CA GLY A 97 8.99 -3.50 -1.73
C GLY A 97 8.01 -2.34 -1.91
N LYS A 98 7.73 -1.96 -3.16
CA LYS A 98 6.66 -1.00 -3.47
C LYS A 98 5.87 -1.49 -4.67
N ARG A 99 4.58 -1.14 -4.70
CA ARG A 99 3.80 -1.22 -5.93
C ARG A 99 4.32 -0.14 -6.88
N VAL A 100 4.42 -0.49 -8.15
CA VAL A 100 4.97 0.39 -9.18
C VAL A 100 3.94 0.54 -10.30
N ASP A 101 3.77 1.77 -10.77
CA ASP A 101 2.97 2.07 -11.96
C ASP A 101 3.68 1.58 -13.22
N TYR A 102 2.96 1.57 -14.36
CA TYR A 102 3.46 1.06 -15.64
C TYR A 102 3.98 -0.39 -15.52
N SER A 103 3.22 -1.22 -14.81
CA SER A 103 3.49 -2.65 -14.65
C SER A 103 2.27 -3.49 -15.02
N GLY A 104 2.51 -4.71 -15.48
CA GLY A 104 1.48 -5.65 -15.90
C GLY A 104 1.86 -7.09 -15.57
N ARG A 105 0.87 -7.98 -15.55
CA ARG A 105 1.07 -9.42 -15.36
C ARG A 105 0.16 -10.19 -16.30
N SER A 106 0.69 -11.24 -16.91
CA SER A 106 -0.07 -12.18 -17.75
C SER A 106 0.49 -13.59 -17.62
N VAL A 107 -0.21 -14.56 -18.21
CA VAL A 107 0.26 -15.94 -18.36
C VAL A 107 1.31 -16.00 -19.46
N ILE A 108 2.37 -16.77 -19.23
CA ILE A 108 3.44 -16.99 -20.21
C ILE A 108 3.09 -18.16 -21.13
N VAL A 109 3.34 -17.99 -22.42
CA VAL A 109 3.18 -19.03 -23.46
C VAL A 109 4.45 -19.08 -24.29
N VAL A 110 4.81 -20.26 -24.80
CA VAL A 110 6.02 -20.46 -25.62
C VAL A 110 5.83 -19.81 -27.00
N GLY A 111 6.76 -18.93 -27.38
CA GLY A 111 6.81 -18.29 -28.69
C GLY A 111 8.04 -18.73 -29.49
N PRO A 112 8.00 -19.88 -30.19
CA PRO A 112 9.19 -20.48 -30.80
C PRO A 112 9.79 -19.67 -31.96
N LEU A 113 9.03 -18.73 -32.52
CA LEU A 113 9.46 -17.87 -33.64
C LEU A 113 10.17 -16.59 -33.19
N LEU A 114 10.24 -16.33 -31.87
CA LEU A 114 10.86 -15.12 -31.33
C LEU A 114 12.37 -15.29 -31.20
N SER A 115 13.12 -14.26 -31.55
CA SER A 115 14.56 -14.18 -31.28
C SER A 115 14.82 -14.03 -29.77
N LEU A 116 16.03 -14.38 -29.32
CA LEU A 116 16.40 -14.35 -27.90
C LEU A 116 16.19 -12.99 -27.21
N HIS A 117 16.34 -11.89 -27.97
CA HIS A 117 16.19 -10.52 -27.49
C HIS A 117 14.75 -9.98 -27.63
N ARG A 118 13.75 -10.83 -27.93
CA ARG A 118 12.36 -10.39 -28.17
C ARG A 118 11.40 -11.11 -27.24
N CYS A 119 10.33 -10.41 -26.88
CA CYS A 119 9.18 -11.00 -26.21
C CYS A 119 7.87 -10.60 -26.90
N GLY A 120 6.84 -11.43 -26.74
CA GLY A 120 5.48 -11.11 -27.17
C GLY A 120 4.70 -10.44 -26.04
N LEU A 121 4.10 -9.28 -26.32
CA LEU A 121 3.21 -8.59 -25.38
C LEU A 121 1.77 -8.61 -25.93
N PRO A 122 0.76 -8.95 -25.09
CA PRO A 122 -0.63 -8.75 -25.45
C PRO A 122 -0.90 -7.27 -25.75
N ARG A 123 -1.66 -7.04 -26.81
CA ARG A 123 -2.00 -5.70 -27.33
C ARG A 123 -2.65 -4.82 -26.26
N GLU A 124 -3.54 -5.39 -25.46
CA GLU A 124 -4.25 -4.72 -24.37
C GLU A 124 -3.28 -4.25 -23.28
N ILE A 125 -2.30 -5.09 -22.91
CA ILE A 125 -1.29 -4.75 -21.91
C ILE A 125 -0.35 -3.67 -22.46
N ALA A 126 0.07 -3.81 -23.72
CA ALA A 126 0.95 -2.83 -24.35
C ALA A 126 0.31 -1.43 -24.41
N ILE A 127 -0.97 -1.32 -24.78
CA ILE A 127 -1.67 -0.02 -24.77
C ILE A 127 -1.67 0.61 -23.38
N GLU A 128 -1.97 -0.15 -22.32
CA GLU A 128 -2.02 0.40 -20.96
C GLU A 128 -0.63 0.81 -20.45
N LEU A 129 0.40 -0.01 -20.70
CA LEU A 129 1.77 0.29 -20.30
C LEU A 129 2.33 1.54 -21.01
N PHE A 130 2.03 1.69 -22.30
CA PHE A 130 2.56 2.77 -23.13
C PHE A 130 1.57 3.93 -23.33
N GLN A 131 0.45 3.96 -22.60
CA GLN A 131 -0.64 4.90 -22.81
C GLN A 131 -0.19 6.38 -22.88
N PRO A 132 0.70 6.88 -21.98
CA PRO A 132 1.16 8.26 -22.07
C PRO A 132 1.95 8.56 -23.34
N PHE A 133 2.74 7.60 -23.82
CA PHE A 133 3.53 7.73 -25.03
C PHE A 133 2.66 7.69 -26.29
N VAL A 134 1.64 6.84 -26.29
CA VAL A 134 0.64 6.78 -27.37
C VAL A 134 -0.15 8.08 -27.46
N ILE A 135 -0.62 8.62 -26.32
CA ILE A 135 -1.29 9.93 -26.26
C ILE A 135 -0.39 11.03 -26.83
N ARG A 136 0.89 11.04 -26.43
CA ARG A 136 1.87 11.99 -26.96
C ARG A 136 2.07 11.84 -28.47
N GLY A 137 2.13 10.61 -28.98
CA GLY A 137 2.24 10.32 -30.41
C GLY A 137 1.05 10.86 -31.21
N LEU A 138 -0.18 10.56 -30.75
CA LEU A 138 -1.42 11.04 -31.35
C LEU A 138 -1.49 12.55 -31.46
N ILE A 139 -1.10 13.27 -30.40
CA ILE A 139 -1.14 14.74 -30.39
C ILE A 139 -0.04 15.31 -31.29
N ARG A 140 1.18 14.76 -31.24
CA ARG A 140 2.33 15.24 -32.03
C ARG A 140 2.09 15.11 -33.55
N GLN A 141 1.39 14.06 -33.97
CA GLN A 141 1.05 13.82 -35.37
C GLN A 141 -0.25 14.53 -35.78
N HIS A 142 -0.82 15.40 -34.92
CA HIS A 142 -2.10 16.10 -35.16
C HIS A 142 -3.31 15.17 -35.39
N LEU A 143 -3.22 13.91 -34.95
CA LEU A 143 -4.29 12.91 -35.02
C LEU A 143 -5.29 13.05 -33.86
N ALA A 144 -4.89 13.73 -32.78
CA ALA A 144 -5.78 14.15 -31.70
C ALA A 144 -5.50 15.61 -31.32
N SER A 145 -6.56 16.40 -31.12
CA SER A 145 -6.45 17.82 -30.76
C SER A 145 -6.06 18.05 -29.30
N ASN A 146 -6.39 17.11 -28.41
CA ASN A 146 -6.08 17.18 -26.98
C ASN A 146 -6.04 15.78 -26.33
N ILE A 147 -5.66 15.73 -25.06
CA ILE A 147 -5.55 14.50 -24.27
C ILE A 147 -6.90 13.76 -24.17
N GLY A 148 -8.01 14.48 -24.05
CA GLY A 148 -9.34 13.89 -23.95
C GLY A 148 -9.72 13.12 -25.21
N VAL A 149 -9.52 13.74 -26.38
CA VAL A 149 -9.75 13.10 -27.69
C VAL A 149 -8.82 11.91 -27.87
N ALA A 150 -7.53 12.04 -27.53
CA ALA A 150 -6.57 10.94 -27.61
C ALA A 150 -7.00 9.74 -26.75
N LYS A 151 -7.48 9.98 -25.52
CA LYS A 151 -8.02 8.93 -24.65
C LYS A 151 -9.28 8.29 -25.22
N SER A 152 -10.16 9.05 -25.88
CA SER A 152 -11.35 8.50 -26.56
C SER A 152 -10.93 7.54 -27.69
N LYS A 153 -10.00 7.98 -28.55
CA LYS A 153 -9.46 7.15 -29.65
C LYS A 153 -8.86 5.83 -29.16
N ILE A 154 -8.13 5.88 -28.04
CA ILE A 154 -7.56 4.68 -27.40
C ILE A 154 -8.67 3.75 -26.89
N ARG A 155 -9.70 4.31 -26.22
CA ARG A 155 -10.85 3.54 -25.71
C ARG A 155 -11.67 2.89 -26.83
N GLU A 156 -11.82 3.58 -27.96
CA GLU A 156 -12.52 3.11 -29.16
C GLU A 156 -11.68 2.13 -29.99
N LYS A 157 -10.40 1.91 -29.63
CA LYS A 157 -9.45 1.01 -30.32
C LYS A 157 -9.32 1.31 -31.81
N GLU A 158 -9.30 2.59 -32.18
CA GLU A 158 -9.12 3.00 -33.58
C GLU A 158 -7.84 2.41 -34.19
N ALA A 159 -7.88 2.09 -35.50
CA ALA A 159 -6.77 1.42 -36.19
C ALA A 159 -5.42 2.16 -36.04
N ILE A 160 -5.46 3.49 -36.09
CA ILE A 160 -4.31 4.39 -35.99
C ILE A 160 -3.56 4.26 -34.65
N VAL A 161 -4.25 3.87 -33.57
CA VAL A 161 -3.65 3.68 -32.25
C VAL A 161 -2.63 2.55 -32.29
N TRP A 162 -2.88 1.50 -33.07
CA TRP A 162 -1.99 0.34 -33.19
C TRP A 162 -0.72 0.67 -33.96
N GLU A 163 -0.82 1.53 -34.98
CA GLU A 163 0.34 2.00 -35.74
C GLU A 163 1.26 2.86 -34.87
N ILE A 164 0.69 3.80 -34.12
CA ILE A 164 1.45 4.64 -33.18
C ILE A 164 2.04 3.80 -32.05
N LEU A 165 1.29 2.82 -31.52
CA LEU A 165 1.82 1.91 -30.50
C LEU A 165 3.05 1.15 -31.03
N GLN A 166 2.98 0.66 -32.27
CA GLN A 166 4.11 -0.04 -32.88
C GLN A 166 5.32 0.89 -33.08
N GLU A 167 5.11 2.15 -33.47
CA GLU A 167 6.18 3.17 -33.53
C GLU A 167 6.79 3.43 -32.15
N VAL A 168 5.95 3.63 -31.13
CA VAL A 168 6.37 3.89 -29.75
C VAL A 168 7.16 2.72 -29.16
N MET A 169 6.77 1.48 -29.45
CA MET A 169 7.45 0.30 -28.91
C MET A 169 8.81 0.03 -29.57
N GLN A 170 9.09 0.62 -30.74
CA GLN A 170 10.39 0.45 -31.38
C GLN A 170 11.50 1.05 -30.52
N GLY A 171 12.53 0.24 -30.22
CA GLY A 171 13.67 0.66 -29.41
C GLY A 171 13.38 0.85 -27.91
N HIS A 172 12.18 0.49 -27.43
CA HIS A 172 11.80 0.62 -26.02
C HIS A 172 11.73 -0.76 -25.35
N PRO A 173 12.79 -1.19 -24.65
CA PRO A 173 12.81 -2.49 -24.01
C PRO A 173 11.84 -2.55 -22.82
N VAL A 174 11.32 -3.74 -22.54
CA VAL A 174 10.49 -4.02 -21.37
C VAL A 174 11.18 -5.00 -20.43
N LEU A 175 10.92 -4.88 -19.13
CA LEU A 175 11.45 -5.80 -18.12
C LEU A 175 10.45 -6.92 -17.84
N LEU A 176 10.87 -8.17 -18.04
CA LEU A 176 10.11 -9.36 -17.65
C LEU A 176 10.68 -9.95 -16.37
N ILE A 177 9.79 -10.31 -15.44
CA ILE A 177 10.12 -10.83 -14.12
C ILE A 177 9.22 -12.03 -13.80
N ARG A 178 9.81 -13.11 -13.26
CA ARG A 178 9.05 -14.25 -12.71
C ARG A 178 9.40 -14.45 -11.24
N ALA A 179 8.39 -14.38 -10.38
CA ALA A 179 8.54 -14.73 -8.98
C ALA A 179 8.59 -16.27 -8.79
N PRO A 180 9.40 -16.79 -7.85
CA PRO A 180 10.35 -16.08 -6.99
C PRO A 180 11.66 -15.71 -7.72
N THR A 181 12.17 -14.50 -7.47
CA THR A 181 13.44 -14.02 -8.06
C THR A 181 14.62 -14.41 -7.17
N LEU A 182 15.34 -15.48 -7.53
CA LEU A 182 16.47 -16.00 -6.74
C LEU A 182 17.82 -15.35 -7.08
N GLN A 183 17.99 -14.96 -8.34
CA GLN A 183 19.23 -14.37 -8.85
C GLN A 183 18.90 -13.27 -9.86
N ARG A 184 19.91 -12.46 -10.22
CA ARG A 184 19.75 -11.33 -11.16
C ARG A 184 19.10 -11.71 -12.49
N LEU A 185 19.35 -12.93 -12.99
CA LEU A 185 18.78 -13.42 -14.25
C LEU A 185 17.25 -13.65 -14.20
N GLY A 186 16.61 -13.58 -13.04
CA GLY A 186 15.15 -13.61 -12.93
C GLY A 186 14.45 -12.32 -13.40
N ILE A 187 15.22 -11.28 -13.71
CA ILE A 187 14.77 -10.04 -14.32
C ILE A 187 15.58 -9.84 -15.61
N GLN A 188 14.90 -9.76 -16.75
CA GLN A 188 15.55 -9.62 -18.05
C GLN A 188 14.83 -8.58 -18.90
N ALA A 189 15.60 -7.84 -19.70
CA ALA A 189 15.09 -6.91 -20.69
C ALA A 189 14.93 -7.62 -22.04
N PHE A 190 13.83 -7.34 -22.73
CA PHE A 190 13.50 -7.81 -24.08
C PHE A 190 12.95 -6.65 -24.91
#